data_AF-A0A8J8FS01-F1
#
_entry.id   AF-A0A8J8FS01-F1
#
_cell.length_a   1.000
_cell.length_b   1.000
_cell.length_c   1.000
_cell.angle_alpha   90.00
_cell.angle_beta   90.00
_cell.angle_gamma   90.00
#
_symmetry.space_group_name_H-M   'P 1'
#
loop_
_entity.id
_entity.type
_entity.pdbx_description
1 polymer ?
#
loop_
_entity_poly.entity_id
_entity_poly.type
_entity_poly.pdbx_seq_one_letter_code
_entity_poly.pdbx_strand_id
1 'polypeptide(L)'
;MGRVYVNVFGTEDTVVVALCDEDLPGRVLKHGDLEVEVEPRFYVGENVTEDEALRELERVIEEYRHEKTVAVNALGENACRVVIRAGLAEHDDLGDIAGVPHVQVYLLPRE
;
A
#
# COMPACT_ATOMS: atom_id res chain seq x y z
N MET A 1 10.29 10.03 11.99
CA MET A 1 9.94 9.59 10.63
C MET A 1 9.78 8.09 10.72
N GLY A 2 8.58 7.58 10.47
CA GLY A 2 8.31 6.14 10.53
C GLY A 2 8.88 5.45 9.28
N ARG A 3 9.07 4.13 9.34
CA ARG A 3 9.40 3.35 8.15
C ARG A 3 8.20 2.63 7.58
N VAL A 4 8.26 2.36 6.28
CA VAL A 4 7.20 1.70 5.51
C VAL A 4 7.83 0.50 4.80
N TYR A 5 7.19 -0.66 4.92
CA TYR A 5 7.48 -1.79 4.06
C TYR A 5 6.86 -1.57 2.69
N VAL A 6 7.63 -1.83 1.63
CA VAL A 6 7.16 -1.86 0.25
C VAL A 6 7.35 -3.25 -0.30
N ASN A 7 6.25 -3.95 -0.60
CA ASN A 7 6.29 -5.26 -1.22
C ASN A 7 5.63 -5.20 -2.60
N VAL A 8 6.42 -5.46 -3.65
CA VAL A 8 5.96 -5.44 -5.04
C VAL A 8 5.97 -6.86 -5.57
N PHE A 9 4.80 -7.34 -5.97
CA PHE A 9 4.60 -8.69 -6.51
C PHE A 9 3.40 -8.70 -7.44
N GLY A 10 3.21 -9.74 -8.24
CA GLY A 10 2.10 -9.73 -9.18
C GLY A 10 1.99 -10.97 -10.05
N THR A 11 1.10 -10.85 -11.02
CA THR A 11 0.82 -11.83 -12.06
C THR A 11 1.11 -11.21 -13.44
N GLU A 12 0.64 -11.86 -14.51
CA GLU A 12 0.78 -11.35 -15.87
C GLU A 12 0.08 -10.00 -16.04
N ASP A 13 -1.18 -9.88 -15.59
CA ASP A 13 -2.03 -8.70 -15.85
C ASP A 13 -2.04 -7.66 -14.72
N THR A 14 -1.50 -8.00 -13.55
CA THR A 14 -1.60 -7.14 -12.36
C THR A 14 -0.32 -7.13 -11.55
N VAL A 15 0.11 -5.92 -11.16
CA VAL A 15 1.17 -5.68 -10.19
C VAL A 15 0.53 -5.11 -8.93
N VAL A 16 0.86 -5.71 -7.79
CA VAL A 16 0.45 -5.27 -6.47
C VAL A 16 1.61 -4.53 -5.83
N VAL A 17 1.34 -3.34 -5.30
CA VAL A 17 2.24 -2.58 -4.44
C VAL A 17 1.61 -2.52 -3.05
N ALA A 18 2.11 -3.34 -2.13
CA ALA A 18 1.68 -3.33 -0.74
C ALA A 18 2.60 -2.40 0.08
N LEU A 19 2.00 -1.39 0.72
CA LEU A 19 2.63 -0.44 1.62
C LEU A 19 2.12 -0.70 3.04
N CYS A 20 3.02 -0.86 4.00
CA CYS A 20 2.63 -1.16 5.39
C CYS A 20 3.53 -0.45 6.40
N ASP A 21 2.94 0.19 7.40
CA ASP A 21 3.72 0.73 8.52
C ASP A 21 4.49 -0.39 9.22
N GLU A 22 5.77 -0.15 9.53
CA GLU A 22 6.71 -1.19 9.95
C GLU A 22 6.30 -1.96 11.21
N ASP A 23 5.43 -1.38 12.04
CA ASP A 23 5.02 -1.95 13.32
C ASP A 23 3.81 -2.88 13.20
N LEU A 24 3.12 -2.92 12.06
CA LEU A 24 1.87 -3.67 11.84
C LEU A 24 2.02 -5.16 11.48
N PRO A 25 3.01 -5.62 10.69
CA PRO A 25 3.10 -7.02 10.28
C PRO A 25 3.09 -8.01 11.45
N GLY A 26 2.32 -9.08 11.31
CA GLY A 26 2.12 -10.11 12.34
C GLY A 26 1.12 -9.73 13.43
N ARG A 27 0.55 -8.51 13.40
CA ARG A 27 -0.57 -8.15 14.26
C ARG A 27 -1.89 -8.67 13.69
N VAL A 28 -2.87 -8.79 14.58
CA VAL A 28 -4.26 -9.03 14.23
C VAL A 28 -5.06 -7.81 14.63
N LEU A 29 -5.63 -7.13 13.63
CA LEU A 29 -6.49 -5.96 13.81
C LEU A 29 -7.93 -6.44 14.07
N LYS A 30 -8.52 -6.04 15.20
CA LYS A 30 -9.85 -6.50 15.63
C LYS A 30 -10.80 -5.34 15.88
N HIS A 31 -11.99 -5.38 15.26
CA HIS A 31 -13.07 -4.42 15.53
C HIS A 31 -14.44 -5.11 15.45
N GLY A 32 -15.08 -5.30 16.61
CA GLY A 32 -16.31 -6.12 16.69
C GLY A 32 -16.02 -7.54 16.22
N ASP A 33 -16.76 -7.99 15.20
CA ASP A 33 -16.60 -9.31 14.58
C ASP A 33 -15.57 -9.34 13.44
N LEU A 34 -14.97 -8.18 13.08
CA LEU A 34 -13.93 -8.09 12.08
C LEU A 34 -12.58 -8.50 12.68
N GLU A 35 -11.90 -9.44 12.04
CA GLU A 35 -10.54 -9.86 12.38
C GLU A 35 -9.70 -9.88 11.09
N VAL A 36 -8.66 -9.04 11.06
CA VAL A 36 -7.73 -8.93 9.92
C VAL A 36 -6.32 -9.24 10.41
N GLU A 37 -5.76 -10.34 9.93
CA GLU A 37 -4.35 -10.65 10.15
C GLU A 37 -3.49 -9.86 9.15
N VAL A 38 -2.55 -9.06 9.66
CA VAL A 38 -1.57 -8.34 8.85
C VAL A 38 -0.46 -9.31 8.46
N GLU A 39 -0.78 -10.16 7.49
CA GLU A 39 0.03 -11.28 7.07
C GLU A 39 1.42 -10.84 6.56
N PRO A 40 2.53 -11.21 7.23
CA PRO A 40 3.87 -10.76 6.86
C PRO A 40 4.28 -11.10 5.42
N ARG A 41 3.90 -12.27 4.89
CA ARG A 41 4.22 -12.63 3.49
C ARG A 41 3.58 -11.69 2.45
N PHE A 42 2.51 -11.00 2.82
CA PHE A 42 1.83 -10.05 1.93
C PHE A 42 2.44 -8.65 2.06
N TYR A 43 2.72 -8.20 3.29
CA TYR A 43 3.11 -6.81 3.54
C TYR A 43 4.61 -6.57 3.67
N VAL A 44 5.42 -7.57 4.04
CA VAL A 44 6.85 -7.39 4.31
C VAL A 44 7.65 -7.55 3.01
N GLY A 45 8.15 -6.43 2.52
CA GLY A 45 9.15 -6.35 1.45
C GLY A 45 10.35 -5.52 1.91
N GLU A 46 10.77 -4.54 1.11
CA GLU A 46 11.85 -3.63 1.48
C GLU A 46 11.40 -2.63 2.56
N ASN A 47 12.18 -2.48 3.63
CA ASN A 47 11.90 -1.51 4.70
C ASN A 47 12.62 -0.18 4.42
N VAL A 48 11.85 0.84 4.06
CA VAL A 48 12.37 2.10 3.52
C VAL A 48 11.73 3.31 4.21
N THR A 49 12.25 4.51 3.94
CA THR A 49 11.62 5.76 4.36
C THR A 49 10.40 6.09 3.50
N GLU A 50 9.51 6.97 3.97
CA GLU A 50 8.34 7.43 3.19
C GLU A 50 8.74 8.02 1.82
N ASP A 51 9.88 8.72 1.74
CA ASP A 51 10.36 9.31 0.48
C ASP A 51 10.87 8.25 -0.50
N GLU A 52 11.52 7.20 -0.01
CA GLU A 52 11.94 6.07 -0.83
C GLU A 52 10.73 5.25 -1.29
N ALA A 53 9.75 5.01 -0.41
CA ALA A 53 8.50 4.33 -0.76
C ALA A 53 7.71 5.09 -1.83
N LEU A 54 7.65 6.43 -1.74
CA LEU A 54 7.02 7.27 -2.76
C LEU A 54 7.70 7.11 -4.12
N ARG A 55 9.04 7.21 -4.17
CA ARG A 55 9.79 7.02 -5.42
C ARG A 55 9.57 5.63 -6.02
N GLU A 56 9.51 4.61 -5.17
CA GLU A 56 9.27 3.23 -5.60
C GLU A 56 7.87 3.07 -6.20
N LEU A 57 6.85 3.60 -5.51
CA LEU A 57 5.47 3.59 -5.98
C LEU A 57 5.32 4.29 -7.34
N GLU A 58 5.88 5.50 -7.48
CA GLU A 58 5.87 6.25 -8.74
C GLU A 58 6.58 5.49 -9.87
N ARG A 59 7.71 4.85 -9.57
CA ARG A 59 8.46 4.05 -10.53
C ARG A 59 7.63 2.88 -11.04
N VAL A 60 7.01 2.10 -10.15
CA VAL A 60 6.17 0.95 -10.51
C VAL A 60 4.97 1.40 -11.34
N ILE A 61 4.34 2.52 -10.98
CA ILE A 61 3.20 3.06 -11.75
C ILE A 61 3.64 3.43 -13.17
N GLU A 62 4.74 4.17 -13.32
CA GLU A 62 5.23 4.56 -14.65
C GLU A 62 5.67 3.35 -15.49
N GLU A 63 6.30 2.35 -14.87
CA GLU A 63 6.74 1.11 -15.52
C GLU A 63 5.55 0.34 -16.12
N TYR A 64 4.43 0.25 -15.41
CA TYR A 64 3.31 -0.63 -15.80
C TYR A 64 2.08 0.09 -16.38
N ARG A 65 2.07 1.42 -16.44
CA ARG A 65 0.90 2.24 -16.84
C ARG A 65 0.26 1.90 -18.19
N HIS A 66 0.93 1.18 -19.07
CA HIS A 66 0.44 0.81 -20.42
C HIS A 66 0.21 -0.69 -20.59
N GLU A 67 0.61 -1.51 -19.62
CA GLU A 67 0.66 -2.96 -19.77
C GLU A 67 -0.16 -3.69 -18.72
N LYS A 68 -0.18 -3.19 -17.47
CA LYS A 68 -0.76 -3.91 -16.34
C LYS A 68 -1.58 -3.03 -15.44
N THR A 69 -2.54 -3.63 -14.76
CA THR A 69 -3.22 -2.97 -13.64
C THR A 69 -2.25 -2.86 -12.47
N VAL A 70 -2.11 -1.67 -11.88
CA VAL A 70 -1.36 -1.47 -10.64
C VAL A 70 -2.35 -1.36 -9.48
N ALA A 71 -2.34 -2.36 -8.59
CA ALA A 71 -3.16 -2.40 -7.38
C ALA A 71 -2.30 -1.96 -6.18
N VAL A 72 -2.58 -0.78 -5.64
CA VAL A 72 -1.89 -0.25 -4.45
C VAL A 72 -2.73 -0.59 -3.23
N ASN A 73 -2.13 -1.24 -2.23
CA ASN A 73 -2.77 -1.48 -0.93
C ASN A 73 -1.89 -0.84 0.15
N ALA A 74 -2.40 0.16 0.86
CA ALA A 74 -1.69 0.83 1.93
C ALA A 74 -2.42 0.63 3.26
N LEU A 75 -1.67 0.22 4.28
CA LEU A 75 -2.16 0.02 5.64
C LEU A 75 -1.22 0.69 6.65
N GLY A 76 -1.76 1.60 7.46
CA GLY A 76 -1.00 2.42 8.40
C GLY A 76 -0.92 3.89 7.99
N GLU A 77 -0.56 4.74 8.95
CA GLU A 77 -0.59 6.19 8.77
C GLU A 77 0.49 6.66 7.78
N ASN A 78 1.71 6.12 7.91
CA ASN A 78 2.82 6.51 7.04
C ASN A 78 2.64 5.93 5.63
N ALA A 79 2.18 4.69 5.51
CA ALA A 79 1.83 4.06 4.25
C ALA A 79 0.73 4.84 3.49
N CYS A 80 -0.36 5.23 4.17
CA CYS A 80 -1.41 6.03 3.54
C CYS A 80 -0.91 7.43 3.14
N ARG A 81 -0.01 8.04 3.93
CA ARG A 81 0.61 9.32 3.60
C ARG A 81 1.42 9.24 2.30
N VAL A 82 2.11 8.13 2.04
CA VAL A 82 2.82 7.90 0.78
C VAL A 82 1.86 7.92 -0.41
N VAL A 83 0.71 7.24 -0.30
CA VAL A 83 -0.31 7.21 -1.37
C VAL A 83 -0.92 8.59 -1.63
N ILE A 84 -1.21 9.35 -0.57
CA ILE A 84 -1.71 10.74 -0.70
C ILE A 84 -0.68 11.64 -1.36
N ARG A 85 0.60 11.53 -0.96
CA ARG A 85 1.70 12.30 -1.55
C ARG A 85 1.93 11.97 -3.03
N ALA A 86 1.63 10.74 -3.44
CA ALA A 86 1.64 10.32 -4.85
C ALA A 86 0.45 10.87 -5.65
N GLY A 87 -0.51 11.54 -5.01
CA GLY A 87 -1.71 12.09 -5.66
C GLY A 87 -2.73 11.03 -6.07
N LEU A 88 -2.68 9.84 -5.45
CA LEU A 88 -3.57 8.72 -5.78
C LEU A 88 -4.83 8.64 -4.90
N ALA A 89 -4.85 9.39 -3.81
CA ALA A 89 -5.95 9.48 -2.86
C ALA A 89 -5.87 10.81 -2.09
N GLU A 90 -6.98 11.27 -1.53
CA GLU A 90 -7.06 12.36 -0.57
C GLU A 90 -7.31 11.82 0.85
N HIS A 91 -7.21 12.69 1.86
CA HIS A 91 -7.47 12.29 3.26
C HIS A 91 -8.88 11.72 3.47
N ASP A 92 -9.86 12.24 2.73
CA ASP A 92 -11.26 11.82 2.82
C ASP A 92 -11.52 10.47 2.12
N ASP A 93 -10.58 9.98 1.31
CA ASP A 93 -10.64 8.66 0.67
C ASP A 93 -10.15 7.54 1.59
N LEU A 94 -9.53 7.88 2.72
CA LEU A 94 -8.98 6.88 3.64
C LEU A 94 -10.11 6.14 4.37
N GLY A 95 -10.06 4.82 4.29
CA GLY A 95 -10.83 3.93 5.15
C GLY A 95 -10.14 3.67 6.48
N ASP A 96 -10.81 2.88 7.31
CA ASP A 96 -10.32 2.43 8.62
C ASP A 96 -10.45 0.91 8.73
N ILE A 97 -9.37 0.27 9.17
CA ILE A 97 -9.36 -1.14 9.57
C ILE A 97 -8.99 -1.19 11.05
N ALA A 98 -10.02 -1.20 11.90
CA ALA A 98 -9.89 -1.31 13.35
C ALA A 98 -9.01 -0.22 13.99
N GLY A 99 -9.20 1.03 13.59
CA GLY A 99 -8.42 2.18 14.05
C GLY A 99 -7.13 2.41 13.27
N VAL A 100 -6.84 1.60 12.25
CA VAL A 100 -5.66 1.75 11.38
C VAL A 100 -6.09 2.30 10.03
N PRO A 101 -5.55 3.45 9.58
CA PRO A 101 -5.83 4.00 8.26
C PRO A 101 -5.52 3.00 7.15
N HIS A 102 -6.39 2.93 6.14
CA HIS A 102 -6.22 2.04 5.01
C HIS A 102 -6.73 2.69 3.73
N VAL A 103 -6.04 2.46 2.61
CA VAL A 103 -6.55 2.82 1.28
C VAL A 103 -6.13 1.78 0.25
N GLN A 104 -7.01 1.54 -0.72
CA GLN A 104 -6.75 0.67 -1.85
C GLN A 104 -7.10 1.39 -3.15
N VAL A 105 -6.16 1.38 -4.11
CA VAL A 105 -6.29 2.07 -5.40
C VAL A 105 -6.01 1.08 -6.52
N TYR A 106 -6.82 1.13 -7.59
CA TYR A 106 -6.60 0.37 -8.81
C TYR A 106 -6.35 1.33 -9.98
N LEU A 107 -5.15 1.29 -10.53
CA LEU A 107 -4.77 2.04 -11.72
C LEU A 107 -4.81 1.08 -12.91
N LEU A 108 -5.79 1.27 -13.79
CA LEU A 108 -5.89 0.47 -15.01
C LEU A 108 -4.87 0.95 -16.06
N PRO A 109 -4.40 0.06 -16.96
CA PRO A 109 -3.57 0.45 -18.08
C PRO A 109 -4.26 1.53 -18.92
N ARG A 110 -3.47 2.48 -19.42
CA ARG A 110 -3.92 3.46 -20.41
C ARG A 110 -3.88 2.85 -21.80
N GLU A 111 -4.85 3.25 -22.63
CA GLU A 111 -4.83 2.98 -24.08
C GLU A 111 -3.76 3.81 -24.82
#